data_AF-A0A966SZC9-F1
#
_entry.id   AF-A0A966SZC9-F1
#
_cell.length_a   1.000
_cell.length_b   1.000
_cell.length_c   1.000
_cell.angle_alpha   90.00
_cell.angle_beta   90.00
_cell.angle_gamma   90.00
#
_symmetry.space_group_name_H-M   'P 1'
#
loop_
_entity.id
_entity.type
_entity.pdbx_description
1 polymer ?
#
loop_
_entity_poly.entity_id
_entity_poly.type
_entity_poly.pdbx_seq_one_letter_code
_entity_poly.pdbx_strand_id
1 'polypeptide(L)'
;MRRVQPQVPLLKPNQPILSADAQLKAQGWAPAGDPHLQAFERDLAGNRLTSLSGCSGTGAGFCRYDYRRGGRQLEVITVAGPQGSGLVLRWSESPSLSQ
;
A
#
# COMPACT_ATOMS: atom_id res chain seq x y z
N MET A 1 25.71 -7.22 -19.30
CA MET A 1 24.48 -7.52 -18.53
C MET A 1 24.10 -6.26 -17.74
N ARG A 2 23.00 -5.56 -18.11
CA ARG A 2 22.51 -4.42 -17.31
C ARG A 2 21.98 -4.98 -16.00
N ARG A 3 22.54 -4.58 -14.85
CA ARG A 3 21.84 -4.75 -13.57
C ARG A 3 20.54 -3.97 -13.71
N VAL A 4 19.41 -4.67 -13.79
CA VAL A 4 18.11 -4.06 -13.50
C VAL A 4 18.19 -3.74 -12.01
N GLN A 5 18.59 -2.52 -11.68
CA GLN A 5 18.46 -2.06 -10.29
C GLN A 5 16.99 -2.24 -9.95
N PRO A 6 16.66 -2.91 -8.83
CA PRO A 6 15.28 -2.96 -8.39
C PRO A 6 14.81 -1.51 -8.25
N GLN A 7 13.95 -1.07 -9.18
CA GLN A 7 13.33 0.23 -9.10
C GLN A 7 12.38 0.17 -7.90
N VAL A 8 12.94 0.45 -6.72
CA VAL A 8 12.17 0.68 -5.51
C VAL A 8 11.22 1.82 -5.86
N PRO A 9 9.91 1.64 -5.64
CA PRO A 9 8.95 2.69 -5.90
C PRO A 9 9.36 3.95 -5.16
N LEU A 10 9.35 5.09 -5.86
CA LEU A 10 9.70 6.41 -5.30
C LEU A 10 8.58 6.92 -4.39
N LEU A 11 8.25 6.18 -3.33
CA LEU A 11 7.34 6.64 -2.29
C LEU A 11 8.09 7.58 -1.35
N LYS A 12 7.32 8.42 -0.64
CA LYS A 12 7.83 9.35 0.35
C LYS A 12 7.08 9.15 1.66
N PRO A 13 7.76 9.22 2.83
CA PRO A 13 7.07 9.33 4.10
C PRO A 13 6.11 10.53 4.09
N ASN A 14 5.00 10.42 4.82
CA ASN A 14 3.94 11.41 4.95
C ASN A 14 3.19 11.77 3.65
N GLN A 15 3.43 11.09 2.54
CA GLN A 15 2.59 11.30 1.35
C GLN A 15 1.20 10.67 1.57
N PRO A 16 0.11 11.28 1.08
CA PRO A 16 -1.21 10.67 1.12
C PRO A 16 -1.25 9.35 0.35
N ILE A 17 -1.93 8.34 0.90
CA ILE A 17 -2.03 7.01 0.28
C ILE A 17 -2.72 7.05 -1.08
N LEU A 18 -3.67 7.96 -1.30
CA LEU A 18 -4.31 8.14 -2.60
C LEU A 18 -3.31 8.59 -3.67
N SER A 19 -2.40 9.50 -3.32
CA SER A 19 -1.33 9.96 -4.22
C SER A 19 -0.30 8.85 -4.46
N ALA A 20 0.05 8.10 -3.41
CA ALA A 20 0.92 6.94 -3.50
C ALA A 20 0.36 5.87 -4.45
N ASP A 21 -0.93 5.54 -4.32
CA ASP A 21 -1.63 4.56 -5.15
C ASP A 21 -1.62 4.99 -6.63
N ALA A 22 -1.95 6.25 -6.92
CA ALA A 22 -1.89 6.79 -8.28
C ALA A 22 -0.48 6.68 -8.89
N GLN A 23 0.55 7.04 -8.11
CA GLN A 23 1.94 6.95 -8.54
C GLN A 23 2.38 5.50 -8.79
N LEU A 24 1.97 4.57 -7.93
CA LEU A 24 2.29 3.14 -8.06
C LEU A 24 1.66 2.54 -9.31
N LYS A 25 0.38 2.83 -9.57
CA LYS A 25 -0.30 2.39 -10.79
C LYS A 25 0.38 2.93 -12.04
N ALA A 26 0.81 4.20 -12.04
CA ALA A 26 1.57 4.79 -13.15
C ALA A 26 2.94 4.12 -13.36
N GLN A 27 3.51 3.50 -12.33
CA GLN A 27 4.77 2.73 -12.40
C GLN A 27 4.56 1.23 -12.71
N GLY A 28 3.34 0.82 -13.06
CA GLY A 28 2.99 -0.54 -13.43
C GLY A 28 2.75 -1.48 -12.24
N TRP A 29 2.54 -0.95 -11.04
CA TRP A 29 2.10 -1.76 -9.89
C TRP A 29 0.59 -1.96 -9.93
N ALA A 30 0.17 -3.22 -9.85
CA ALA A 30 -1.24 -3.58 -9.76
C ALA A 30 -1.67 -3.71 -8.29
N PRO A 31 -2.80 -3.13 -7.86
CA PRO A 31 -3.37 -3.37 -6.53
C PRO A 31 -3.57 -4.87 -6.28
N ALA A 32 -3.18 -5.33 -5.09
CA ALA A 32 -3.25 -6.72 -4.69
C ALA A 32 -3.74 -6.85 -3.23
N GLY A 33 -4.73 -6.02 -2.86
CA GLY A 33 -5.32 -6.01 -1.53
C GLY A 33 -6.17 -7.25 -1.21
N ASP A 34 -6.67 -7.30 0.01
CA ASP A 34 -7.55 -8.38 0.48
C ASP A 34 -9.02 -8.08 0.08
N PRO A 35 -9.66 -8.92 -0.75
CA PRO A 35 -11.07 -8.74 -1.07
C PRO A 35 -12.02 -9.02 0.11
N HIS A 36 -11.57 -9.76 1.14
CA HIS A 36 -12.37 -10.24 2.27
C HIS A 36 -12.27 -9.39 3.54
N LEU A 37 -11.85 -8.12 3.41
CA LEU A 37 -11.79 -7.18 4.53
C LEU A 37 -13.14 -6.98 5.23
N GLN A 38 -13.08 -6.85 6.54
CA GLN A 38 -14.22 -6.50 7.36
C GLN A 38 -14.59 -5.02 7.15
N ALA A 39 -15.86 -4.68 7.39
CA ALA A 39 -16.36 -3.33 7.19
C ALA A 39 -15.57 -2.27 7.99
N PHE A 40 -15.24 -2.58 9.24
CA PHE A 40 -14.50 -1.66 10.11
C PHE A 40 -13.10 -1.31 9.54
N GLU A 41 -12.45 -2.23 8.82
CA GLU A 41 -11.14 -1.98 8.23
C GLU A 41 -11.24 -0.97 7.08
N ARG A 42 -12.33 -1.04 6.31
CA ARG A 42 -12.61 -0.07 5.25
C ARG A 42 -12.93 1.30 5.82
N ASP A 43 -13.71 1.33 6.91
CA ASP A 43 -14.03 2.58 7.61
C ASP A 43 -12.78 3.23 8.19
N LEU A 44 -11.90 2.45 8.82
CA LEU A 44 -10.61 2.93 9.35
C LEU A 44 -9.66 3.43 8.25
N ALA A 45 -9.68 2.82 7.07
CA ALA A 45 -8.87 3.29 5.94
C ALA A 45 -9.33 4.65 5.40
N GLY A 46 -10.61 5.01 5.57
CA GLY A 46 -11.17 6.28 5.10
C GLY A 46 -11.14 6.44 3.57
N ASN A 47 -10.98 5.35 2.82
CA ASN A 47 -10.90 5.35 1.36
C ASN A 47 -11.40 4.02 0.77
N ARG A 48 -11.44 3.92 -0.57
CA ARG A 48 -11.95 2.75 -1.31
C ARG A 48 -10.88 2.06 -2.17
N LEU A 49 -9.59 2.21 -1.83
CA LEU A 49 -8.53 1.61 -2.62
C LEU A 49 -8.61 0.08 -2.56
N THR A 50 -8.56 -0.57 -3.72
CA THR A 50 -8.54 -2.03 -3.85
C THR A 50 -7.20 -2.64 -3.47
N SER A 51 -6.19 -1.81 -3.21
CA SER A 51 -4.90 -2.22 -2.66
C SER A 51 -4.96 -2.45 -1.14
N LEU A 52 -6.03 -2.04 -0.44
CA LEU A 52 -6.15 -2.23 1.00
C LEU A 52 -6.11 -3.72 1.37
N SER A 53 -5.24 -4.08 2.31
CA SER A 53 -5.05 -5.46 2.79
C SER A 53 -5.37 -5.65 4.28
N GLY A 54 -5.60 -4.56 5.02
CA GLY A 54 -6.08 -4.64 6.40
C GLY A 54 -5.72 -3.42 7.23
N CYS A 55 -6.40 -3.26 8.36
CA CYS A 55 -6.14 -2.20 9.34
C CYS A 55 -6.12 -2.76 10.77
N SER A 56 -5.15 -2.35 11.59
CA SER A 56 -4.89 -2.99 12.89
C SER A 56 -5.97 -2.79 13.97
N GLY A 57 -6.91 -1.84 13.80
CA GLY A 57 -8.00 -1.57 14.75
C GLY A 57 -7.60 -0.98 16.11
N THR A 58 -6.30 -0.83 16.40
CA THR A 58 -5.77 -0.47 17.73
C THR A 58 -5.63 1.04 18.00
N GLY A 59 -6.27 1.92 17.21
CA GLY A 59 -6.18 3.37 17.36
C GLY A 59 -5.98 4.08 16.02
N ALA A 60 -5.19 5.16 16.00
CA ALA A 60 -4.93 6.02 14.83
C ALA A 60 -4.34 5.26 13.61
N GLY A 61 -5.20 4.54 12.90
CA GLY A 61 -5.12 4.00 11.54
C GLY A 61 -3.76 3.46 11.09
N PHE A 62 -3.36 2.26 11.50
CA PHE A 62 -2.28 1.54 10.83
C PHE A 62 -2.86 0.62 9.76
N CYS A 63 -2.97 1.12 8.53
CA CYS A 63 -3.50 0.35 7.40
C CYS A 63 -2.39 -0.08 6.44
N ARG A 64 -2.49 -1.31 5.95
CA ARG A 64 -1.60 -1.93 4.97
C ARG A 64 -2.25 -1.93 3.60
N TYR A 65 -1.44 -1.64 2.57
CA TYR A 65 -1.83 -1.69 1.17
C TYR A 65 -0.81 -2.52 0.39
N ASP A 66 -1.28 -3.50 -0.37
CA ASP A 66 -0.43 -4.38 -1.16
C ASP A 66 -0.57 -4.13 -2.67
N TYR A 67 0.56 -4.30 -3.36
CA TYR A 67 0.67 -4.21 -4.80
C TYR A 67 1.58 -5.30 -5.35
N ARG A 68 1.41 -5.65 -6.63
CA ARG A 68 2.24 -6.62 -7.34
C ARG A 68 2.75 -6.08 -8.67
N ARG A 69 3.97 -6.45 -9.05
CA ARG A 69 4.58 -6.14 -10.36
C ARG A 69 5.66 -7.15 -10.70
N GLY A 70 5.49 -7.89 -11.79
CA GLY A 70 6.54 -8.75 -12.37
C GLY A 70 7.22 -9.70 -11.37
N GLY A 71 6.44 -10.47 -10.60
CA GLY A 71 6.98 -11.41 -9.61
C GLY A 71 7.49 -10.75 -8.31
N ARG A 72 7.16 -9.49 -8.07
CA ARG A 72 7.50 -8.74 -6.85
C ARG A 72 6.21 -8.27 -6.19
N GLN A 73 6.22 -8.22 -4.86
CA GLN A 73 5.17 -7.65 -4.03
C GLN A 73 5.70 -6.42 -3.32
N LEU A 74 4.87 -5.39 -3.21
CA LEU A 74 5.12 -4.18 -2.45
C LEU A 74 4.07 -4.06 -1.36
N GLU A 75 4.53 -3.93 -0.13
CA GLU A 75 3.72 -3.56 1.02
C GLU A 75 3.92 -2.08 1.32
N VAL A 76 2.82 -1.34 1.45
CA VAL A 76 2.81 0.06 1.88
C VAL A 76 2.02 0.17 3.17
N ILE A 77 2.65 0.76 4.17
CA ILE A 77 2.10 0.90 5.50
C ILE A 77 1.81 2.36 5.76
N THR A 78 0.63 2.64 6.30
CA THR A 78 0.17 4.00 6.60
C THR A 78 -0.09 4.18 8.09
N VAL A 79 -0.08 5.44 8.52
CA VAL A 79 -0.64 5.90 9.80
C VAL A 79 -1.80 6.86 9.52
N ALA A 80 -2.66 7.11 10.50
CA ALA A 80 -3.69 8.13 10.36
C ALA A 80 -3.07 9.54 10.26
N GLY A 81 -3.54 10.29 9.28
CA GLY A 81 -3.27 11.70 9.05
C GLY A 81 -4.48 12.58 9.33
N PRO A 82 -4.43 13.85 8.89
CA PRO A 82 -5.53 14.78 9.03
C PRO A 82 -6.84 14.19 8.46
N GLN A 83 -7.93 14.36 9.21
CA GLN A 83 -9.28 13.95 8.82
C GLN A 83 -9.41 12.45 8.51
N GLY A 84 -8.55 11.59 9.08
CA GLY A 84 -8.59 10.16 8.86
C GLY A 84 -7.97 9.70 7.52
N SER A 85 -7.28 10.59 6.80
CA SER A 85 -6.52 10.19 5.61
C SER A 85 -5.35 9.27 5.98
N GLY A 86 -5.04 8.27 5.15
CA GLY A 86 -3.83 7.45 5.35
C GLY A 86 -2.58 8.18 4.85
N LEU A 87 -1.56 8.31 5.69
CA LEU A 87 -0.25 8.84 5.32
C LEU A 87 0.79 7.72 5.30
N VAL A 88 1.58 7.62 4.24
CA VAL A 88 2.62 6.59 4.12
C VAL A 88 3.64 6.75 5.23
N LEU A 89 3.81 5.70 6.03
CA LEU A 89 4.84 5.60 7.06
C LEU A 89 6.09 4.92 6.49
N ARG A 90 5.92 3.73 5.88
CA ARG A 90 6.99 2.91 5.34
C ARG A 90 6.49 2.01 4.22
N TRP A 91 7.41 1.44 3.47
CA TRP A 91 7.12 0.42 2.46
C TRP A 91 8.27 -0.57 2.36
N SER A 92 7.97 -1.77 1.90
CA SER A 92 8.97 -2.80 1.63
C SER A 92 8.58 -3.62 0.41
N GLU A 93 9.58 -3.98 -0.39
CA GLU A 93 9.41 -4.81 -1.56
C GLU A 93 10.04 -6.18 -1.31
N SER A 94 9.32 -7.24 -1.67
CA SER A 94 9.76 -8.63 -1.56
C SER A 94 9.51 -9.36 -2.88
N PRO A 95 10.20 -10.48 -3.15
CA PRO A 95 9.77 -11.42 -4.18
C PRO A 95 8.34 -11.88 -3.86
N SER A 96 7.46 -11.92 -4.87
CA SER A 96 6.18 -12.60 -4.68
C SER A 96 6.47 -14.09 -4.60
N LEU A 97 6.32 -14.68 -3.42
CA LEU A 97 6.32 -16.13 -3.30
C LEU A 97 5.13 -16.64 -4.12
N SER A 98 5.41 -17.24 -5.27
CA SER A 98 4.46 -18.10 -5.94
C SER A 98 4.12 -19.21 -4.94
N GLN A 99 2.89 -19.21 -4.43
CA GLN A 99 2.35 -20.40 -3.77
C GLN A 99 2.18 -21.50 -4.81
#